data_AF-A0A258CQR3-F1
#
_entry.id   AF-A0A258CQR3-F1
#
_cell.length_a   1.000
_cell.length_b   1.000
_cell.length_c   1.000
_cell.angle_alpha   90.00
_cell.angle_beta   90.00
_cell.angle_gamma   90.00
#
_symmetry.space_group_name_H-M   'P 1'
#
loop_
_entity.id
_entity.type
_entity.pdbx_description
1 polymer ?
#
loop_
_entity_poly.entity_id
_entity_poly.type
_entity_poly.pdbx_seq_one_letter_code
_entity_poly.pdbx_strand_id
1 'polypeptide(L)' 'HGVGLVLVGWRYRTFVPLFLALTALERGLMALDGWLLKGANAAHHPPQHYGSVLVFVLCLVLLAMSLRNTRTAN' A
#
# COMPACT_ATOMS: atom_id res chain seq x y z
N HIS A 1 10.12 0.11 -7.24
CA HIS A 1 8.98 1.05 -7.10
C HIS A 1 9.16 2.07 -5.96
N GLY A 2 9.78 1.72 -4.82
CA GLY A 2 9.94 2.63 -3.67
C GLY A 2 10.63 3.97 -3.97
N VAL A 3 11.62 4.02 -4.87
CA VAL A 3 12.30 5.28 -5.24
C VAL A 3 11.33 6.28 -5.87
N GLY A 4 10.33 5.82 -6.63
CA GLY A 4 9.30 6.69 -7.21
C GLY A 4 8.43 7.35 -6.13
N LEU A 5 8.08 6.62 -5.07
CA LEU A 5 7.34 7.16 -3.92
C LEU A 5 8.15 8.23 -3.18
N VAL A 6 9.46 8.02 -3.04
CA VAL A 6 10.37 8.99 -2.42
C VAL A 6 10.46 10.27 -3.27
N LEU A 7 10.63 10.14 -4.59
CA LEU A 7 10.70 11.27 -5.50
C LEU A 7 9.39 12.08 -5.56
N VAL A 8 8.24 11.40 -5.54
CA VAL A 8 6.93 12.04 -5.49
C VAL A 8 6.71 12.76 -4.16
N GLY A 9 7.02 12.11 -3.03
CA GLY A 9 6.94 12.73 -1.71
C GLY A 9 7.86 13.95 -1.54
N TRP A 10 9.00 13.95 -2.24
CA TRP A 10 9.94 15.06 -2.23
C TRP A 10 9.49 16.23 -3.13
N ARG A 11 9.17 15.97 -4.40
CA ARG A 11 8.96 17.03 -5.41
C ARG A 11 7.51 17.34 -5.73
N TYR A 12 6.61 16.38 -5.56
CA TYR A 12 5.21 16.43 -5.97
C TYR A 12 4.27 15.94 -4.87
N ARG A 13 4.29 16.64 -3.72
CA ARG A 13 3.51 16.29 -2.53
C ARG A 13 2.01 16.11 -2.79
N THR A 14 1.47 16.80 -3.79
CA THR A 14 0.07 16.66 -4.23
C THR A 14 -0.27 15.25 -4.73
N PHE A 15 0.69 14.50 -5.28
CA PHE A 15 0.45 13.14 -5.80
C PHE A 15 0.71 12.02 -4.78
N VAL A 16 1.17 12.36 -3.58
CA VAL A 16 1.40 11.39 -2.49
C VAL A 16 0.17 10.54 -2.17
N PRO A 17 -1.05 11.10 -1.96
CA PRO A 17 -2.22 10.26 -1.65
C PRO A 17 -2.58 9.30 -2.79
N LEU A 18 -2.46 9.74 -4.06
CA LEU A 18 -2.72 8.89 -5.22
C LEU A 18 -1.76 7.70 -5.28
N PHE A 19 -0.48 7.95 -5.07
CA PHE A 19 0.56 6.92 -5.10
C PHE A 19 0.45 5.94 -3.91
N LEU A 20 0.10 6.44 -2.72
CA LEU A 20 -0.20 5.59 -1.57
C LEU A 20 -1.42 4.70 -1.83
N ALA A 21 -2.47 5.22 -2.48
CA ALA A 21 -3.65 4.45 -2.85
C ALA A 21 -3.33 3.34 -3.88
N LEU A 22 -2.56 3.67 -4.93
CA LEU A 22 -2.11 2.70 -5.93
C LEU A 22 -1.25 1.59 -5.30
N THR A 23 -0.33 1.96 -4.41
CA THR A 23 0.53 0.99 -3.71
C THR A 23 -0.28 0.10 -2.78
N ALA A 24 -1.25 0.67 -2.04
CA ALA A 24 -2.16 -0.11 -1.22
C ALA A 24 -2.98 -1.09 -2.08
N LEU A 25 -3.46 -0.67 -3.25
CA LEU A 25 -4.23 -1.52 -4.15
C LEU A 25 -3.38 -2.68 -4.69
N GLU A 26 -2.16 -2.43 -5.16
CA GLU A 26 -1.21 -3.48 -5.61
C GLU A 26 -0.94 -4.50 -4.50
N ARG A 27 -0.58 -4.01 -3.30
CA ARG A 27 -0.21 -4.87 -2.17
C ARG A 27 -1.42 -5.62 -1.61
N GLY A 28 -2.58 -5.00 -1.63
CA GLY A 28 -3.87 -5.61 -1.29
C GLY A 28 -4.22 -6.74 -2.25
N LEU A 29 -4.04 -6.54 -3.56
CA LEU A 29 -4.25 -7.60 -4.57
C LEU A 29 -3.29 -8.77 -4.38
N MET A 30 -2.00 -8.51 -4.12
CA MET A 30 -1.02 -9.58 -3.84
C MET A 30 -1.31 -10.33 -2.53
N ALA A 31 -1.83 -9.63 -1.52
CA ALA A 31 -2.27 -10.25 -0.27
C ALA A 31 -3.55 -11.07 -0.51
N LEU A 32 -4.53 -10.53 -1.22
CA LEU A 32 -5.77 -11.23 -1.55
C LEU A 32 -5.47 -12.51 -2.34
N ASP A 33 -4.59 -12.44 -3.34
CA ASP A 33 -4.14 -13.59 -4.13
C ASP A 33 -3.47 -14.66 -3.26
N GLY A 34 -2.54 -14.27 -2.40
CA GLY A 34 -1.76 -15.19 -1.57
C GLY A 34 -2.54 -15.85 -0.44
N TRP A 35 -3.63 -15.23 0.03
CA TRP A 35 -4.35 -15.64 1.24
C TRP A 35 -5.78 -16.11 0.99
N LEU A 36 -6.54 -15.46 0.09
CA LEU A 36 -7.96 -15.76 -0.12
C LEU A 36 -8.25 -16.46 -1.45
N LEU A 37 -7.56 -16.12 -2.54
CA LEU A 37 -7.81 -16.73 -3.86
C LEU A 37 -7.03 -18.03 -4.08
N LYS A 38 -6.00 -18.31 -3.27
CA LYS A 38 -5.30 -19.60 -3.31
C LYS A 38 -6.17 -20.66 -2.63
N GLY A 39 -6.61 -21.65 -3.41
CA GLY A 39 -7.51 -22.72 -2.96
C GLY A 39 -7.00 -23.45 -1.70
N ALA A 40 -7.94 -24.06 -0.97
CA ALA A 40 -7.85 -24.59 0.40
C ALA A 40 -6.66 -25.50 0.77
N ASN A 41 -5.77 -25.86 -0.16
CA ASN A 41 -4.59 -26.69 0.05
C ASN A 41 -3.28 -25.89 0.23
N ALA A 42 -3.33 -24.56 0.27
CA ALA A 42 -2.16 -23.71 0.47
C ALA A 42 -1.82 -23.50 1.96
N ALA A 43 -1.53 -24.57 2.69
CA ALA A 43 -1.14 -24.48 4.12
C ALA A 43 0.23 -23.81 4.35
N HIS A 44 1.03 -23.62 3.30
CA HIS A 44 2.31 -22.88 3.32
C HIS A 44 2.18 -21.60 2.47
N HIS A 45 1.91 -20.46 3.11
CA HIS A 45 1.95 -19.16 2.43
C HIS A 45 3.42 -18.74 2.22
N PRO A 46 3.85 -18.42 0.98
CA PRO A 46 5.19 -17.90 0.72
C PRO A 46 5.48 -16.65 1.57
N PRO A 47 6.69 -16.49 2.14
CA PRO A 47 7.06 -15.37 3.02
C PRO A 47 6.84 -13.99 2.38
N GLN A 48 6.85 -13.91 1.04
CA GLN A 48 6.59 -12.72 0.25
C GLN A 48 5.17 -12.12 0.48
N HIS A 49 4.16 -12.93 0.85
CA HIS A 49 2.80 -12.42 1.08
C HIS A 49 2.64 -11.75 2.45
N TYR A 50 3.43 -12.12 3.46
CA TYR A 50 3.43 -11.44 4.77
C TYR A 50 3.92 -10.00 4.65
N GLY A 51 4.97 -9.77 3.85
CA GLY A 51 5.44 -8.43 3.53
C GLY A 51 4.39 -7.58 2.81
N SER A 52 3.57 -8.18 1.95
CA SER A 52 2.51 -7.46 1.23
C SER A 52 1.39 -6.99 2.16
N VAL A 53 0.99 -7.81 3.15
CA VAL A 53 0.00 -7.42 4.17
C VAL A 53 0.52 -6.26 5.03
N LEU A 54 1.77 -6.34 5.50
CA LEU A 54 2.37 -5.28 6.30
C LEU A 54 2.44 -3.95 5.54
N VAL A 55 2.91 -3.98 4.29
CA VAL A 55 3.02 -2.78 3.45
C VAL A 55 1.63 -2.22 3.10
N PHE A 56 0.63 -3.08 2.90
CA PHE A 56 -0.76 -2.66 2.68
C PHE A 56 -1.30 -1.84 3.87
N VAL A 57 -1.17 -2.37 5.09
CA VAL A 57 -1.62 -1.68 6.31
C VAL A 57 -0.89 -0.34 6.49
N LEU A 58 0.43 -0.32 6.27
CA LEU A 58 1.22 0.90 6.37
C LEU A 58 0.78 1.95 5.35
N CYS A 59 0.50 1.56 4.09
CA CYS A 59 0.01 2.48 3.07
C CYS A 59 -1.34 3.08 3.44
N LEU A 60 -2.27 2.31 4.03
CA LEU A 60 -3.57 2.82 4.49
C LEU A 60 -3.42 3.85 5.61
N VAL A 61 -2.54 3.58 6.60
CA VAL A 61 -2.26 4.54 7.68
C VAL A 61 -1.69 5.84 7.13
N LEU A 62 -0.67 5.75 6.28
CA LEU A 62 -0.05 6.92 5.67
C LEU A 62 -1.02 7.69 4.75
N LEU A 63 -1.88 6.98 4.02
CA LEU A 63 -2.92 7.59 3.19
C LEU A 63 -3.91 8.37 4.05
N ALA A 64 -4.37 7.77 5.15
CA ALA A 64 -5.27 8.44 6.09
C ALA A 64 -4.62 9.70 6.68
N MET A 65 -3.35 9.65 7.05
CA MET A 65 -2.60 10.82 7.53
C MET A 65 -2.43 11.88 6.44
N SER A 66 -2.08 11.48 5.21
CA SER A 66 -1.92 12.39 4.07
C SER A 66 -3.20 13.14 3.76
N LEU A 67 -4.35 12.45 3.76
CA LEU A 67 -5.65 13.06 3.50
C LEU A 67 -6.08 14.01 4.62
N ARG A 68 -5.76 13.69 5.88
CA ARG A 68 -6.01 14.59 7.03
C ARG A 68 -5.23 15.89 6.90
N ASN A 69 -3.95 15.82 6.52
CA ASN A 69 -3.10 17.00 6.38
C ASN A 69 -3.54 17.92 5.24
N THR A 70 -4.00 17.37 4.11
CA THR A 70 -4.57 18.18 3.01
C THR A 70 -5.84 18.90 3.44
N ARG A 71 -6.68 18.25 4.27
CA ARG A 71 -7.95 18.82 4.73
C ARG A 71 -7.79 19.95 5.74
N THR A 72 -6.70 19.97 6.50
CA THR A 72 -6.35 21.06 7.43
C THR A 72 -5.64 22.25 6.76
N ALA A 73 -5.15 22.07 5.53
CA ALA A 73 -4.47 23.13 4.77
C ALA A 73 -5.42 23.94 3.85
N ASN A 74 -6.67 23.47 3.69
CA ASN A 74 -7.78 24.15 3.03
C ASN A 74 -8.72 24.75 4.07
#